data_AF-A0A699ZZW5-F1
#
_entry.id   AF-A0A699ZZW5-F1
#
_cell.length_a   1.000
_cell.length_b   1.000
_cell.length_c   1.000
_cell.angle_alpha   90.00
_cell.angle_beta   90.00
_cell.angle_gamma   90.00
#
_symmetry.space_group_name_H-M   'P 1'
#
loop_
_entity.id
_entity.type
_entity.pdbx_description
1 polymer ?
#
loop_
_entity_poly.entity_id
_entity_poly.type
_entity_poly.pdbx_seq_one_letter_code
_entity_poly.pdbx_strand_id
1 'polypeptide(L)'
;MADWNREGYDNAVRFRAKLTHVSPVWYTLKRVPDTTADWVLEGGHEYNQSWVQAVRQPVGQSRHKVKVVPRFMVEVSDPNDNMALIMQSMQPLRLMWNEVKDKDYDGLVLEVMQNWLAINILSAEHFLEPIYLFMSDLSN
;
A
#
# COMPACT_ATOMS: atom_id res chain seq x y z
N MET A 1 5.04 -14.51 8.01
CA MET A 1 3.61 -14.75 7.70
C MET A 1 2.87 -14.43 8.97
N ALA A 2 2.21 -13.30 8.98
CA ALA A 2 1.55 -12.74 10.12
C ALA A 2 0.40 -13.68 10.46
N ASP A 3 0.48 -14.26 11.65
CA ASP A 3 -0.34 -15.39 12.09
C ASP A 3 -1.81 -15.04 12.33
N TRP A 4 -2.22 -13.80 12.10
CA TRP A 4 -3.53 -13.30 12.51
C TRP A 4 -4.68 -13.67 11.57
N ASN A 5 -4.42 -14.08 10.31
CA ASN A 5 -5.48 -14.51 9.39
C ASN A 5 -5.00 -15.40 8.23
N ARG A 6 -4.50 -16.60 8.53
CA ARG A 6 -4.11 -17.57 7.48
C ARG A 6 -5.28 -17.96 6.57
N GLU A 7 -6.49 -18.06 7.12
CA GLU A 7 -7.69 -18.41 6.35
C GLU A 7 -8.02 -17.40 5.25
N GLY A 8 -7.71 -16.11 5.46
CA GLY A 8 -7.88 -15.07 4.44
C GLY A 8 -7.07 -15.34 3.17
N TYR A 9 -5.84 -15.85 3.30
CA TYR A 9 -4.98 -16.18 2.15
C TYR A 9 -5.56 -17.34 1.35
N ASP A 10 -5.99 -18.40 2.04
CA ASP A 10 -6.57 -19.58 1.42
C ASP A 10 -7.89 -19.26 0.72
N ASN A 11 -8.74 -18.46 1.36
CA ASN A 11 -10.00 -18.01 0.78
C ASN A 11 -9.80 -17.13 -0.44
N ALA A 12 -8.82 -16.23 -0.42
CA ALA A 12 -8.48 -15.41 -1.58
C ALA A 12 -8.08 -16.27 -2.78
N VAL A 13 -7.25 -17.29 -2.58
CA VAL A 13 -6.85 -18.23 -3.66
C VAL A 13 -8.03 -19.09 -4.10
N ARG A 14 -8.82 -19.64 -3.15
CA ARG A 14 -9.96 -20.51 -3.43
C ARG A 14 -11.04 -19.82 -4.25
N PHE A 15 -11.31 -18.55 -3.96
CA PHE A 15 -12.37 -17.77 -4.58
C PHE A 15 -11.88 -16.72 -5.57
N ARG A 16 -10.60 -16.77 -5.99
CA ARG A 16 -9.97 -15.78 -6.89
C ARG A 16 -10.74 -15.51 -8.19
N ALA A 17 -11.49 -16.48 -8.72
CA ALA A 17 -12.36 -16.29 -9.88
C ALA A 17 -13.47 -15.23 -9.68
N LYS A 18 -13.79 -14.89 -8.42
CA LYS A 18 -14.82 -13.93 -8.02
C LYS A 18 -14.24 -12.56 -7.66
N LEU A 19 -12.92 -12.40 -7.65
CA LEU A 19 -12.24 -11.20 -7.14
C LEU A 19 -11.59 -10.46 -8.29
N THR A 20 -11.77 -9.14 -8.38
CA THR A 20 -11.01 -8.32 -9.34
C THR A 20 -9.68 -7.87 -8.77
N HIS A 21 -9.65 -7.57 -7.47
CA HIS A 21 -8.49 -7.12 -6.73
C HIS A 21 -8.42 -7.82 -5.37
N VAL A 22 -7.21 -7.95 -4.85
CA VAL A 22 -6.95 -8.31 -3.45
C VAL A 22 -5.99 -7.31 -2.84
N SER A 23 -6.27 -6.89 -1.61
CA SER A 23 -5.48 -5.91 -0.87
C SER A 23 -4.89 -6.54 0.38
N PRO A 24 -3.74 -7.23 0.28
CA PRO A 24 -3.09 -7.78 1.46
C PRO A 24 -2.66 -6.68 2.44
N VAL A 25 -2.75 -6.98 3.73
CA VAL A 25 -2.50 -6.06 4.83
C VAL A 25 -1.10 -6.36 5.39
N TRP A 26 -0.08 -5.86 4.71
CA TRP A 26 1.32 -6.11 5.06
C TRP A 26 2.03 -4.87 5.58
N TYR A 27 1.72 -3.71 4.99
CA TYR A 27 2.60 -2.56 5.10
C TYR A 27 2.04 -1.52 6.07
N THR A 28 2.96 -0.99 6.87
CA THR A 28 2.74 0.19 7.69
C THR A 28 3.88 1.17 7.46
N LEU A 29 3.53 2.40 7.09
CA LEU A 29 4.42 3.53 6.97
C LEU A 29 4.39 4.31 8.29
N LYS A 30 5.57 4.48 8.90
CA LYS A 30 5.73 5.13 10.21
C LYS A 30 6.77 6.22 10.15
N ARG A 31 6.66 7.19 11.05
CA ARG A 31 7.78 8.07 11.36
C ARG A 31 8.83 7.34 12.20
N VAL A 32 10.10 7.66 11.92
CA VAL A 32 11.21 7.24 12.78
C VAL A 32 11.20 8.14 14.03
N PRO A 33 11.13 7.56 15.25
CA PRO A 33 11.19 8.32 16.49
C PRO A 33 12.44 9.20 16.56
N ASP A 34 12.32 10.36 17.20
CA ASP A 34 13.43 11.30 17.44
C ASP A 34 14.12 11.86 16.17
N THR A 35 13.47 11.75 15.01
CA THR A 35 13.92 12.37 13.75
C THR A 35 12.95 13.47 13.30
N THR A 36 13.46 14.48 12.58
CA THR A 36 12.65 15.62 12.14
C THR A 36 11.81 15.31 10.89
N ALA A 37 12.19 14.31 10.09
CA ALA A 37 11.59 14.09 8.77
C ALA A 37 11.59 12.65 8.26
N ASP A 38 12.17 11.68 8.96
CA ASP A 38 12.40 10.36 8.38
C ASP A 38 11.19 9.43 8.53
N TRP A 39 10.90 8.74 7.42
CA TRP A 39 9.86 7.71 7.33
C TRP A 39 10.48 6.33 7.12
N VAL A 40 9.82 5.30 7.67
CA VAL A 40 10.16 3.90 7.46
C VAL A 40 8.94 3.13 7.00
N LEU A 41 9.15 2.23 6.05
CA LEU A 41 8.15 1.27 5.60
C LEU A 41 8.43 -0.09 6.25
N GLU A 42 7.52 -0.54 7.11
CA GLU A 42 7.59 -1.83 7.77
C GLU A 42 6.72 -2.87 7.05
N GLY A 43 6.96 -4.15 7.37
CA GLY A 43 6.11 -5.26 6.91
C GLY A 43 6.55 -5.95 5.62
N GLY A 44 7.64 -5.53 4.97
CA GLY A 44 8.14 -6.20 3.76
C GLY A 44 8.48 -7.68 3.92
N HIS A 45 8.75 -8.14 5.15
CA HIS A 45 8.95 -9.57 5.47
C HIS A 45 7.67 -10.41 5.36
N GLU A 46 6.50 -9.78 5.30
CA GLU A 46 5.20 -10.44 5.13
C GLU A 46 4.89 -10.78 3.67
N TYR A 47 5.63 -10.21 2.72
CA TYR A 47 5.47 -10.54 1.30
C TYR A 47 5.65 -12.03 1.05
N ASN A 48 4.66 -12.63 0.39
CA ASN A 48 4.64 -14.03 0.03
C ASN A 48 4.49 -14.20 -1.48
N GLN A 49 5.60 -14.40 -2.17
CA GLN A 49 5.65 -14.57 -3.62
C GLN A 49 4.81 -15.75 -4.11
N SER A 50 4.85 -16.88 -3.42
CA SER A 50 4.08 -18.08 -3.79
C SER A 50 2.58 -17.82 -3.72
N TRP A 51 2.12 -17.09 -2.70
CA TRP A 51 0.71 -16.70 -2.60
C TRP A 51 0.32 -15.70 -3.69
N VAL A 52 1.15 -14.69 -3.98
CA VAL A 52 0.91 -13.72 -5.05
C VAL A 52 0.77 -14.42 -6.40
N GLN A 53 1.63 -15.40 -6.68
CA GLN A 53 1.52 -16.21 -7.88
C GLN A 53 0.21 -17.02 -7.87
N ALA A 54 -0.12 -17.69 -6.77
CA ALA A 54 -1.32 -18.51 -6.65
C ALA A 54 -2.63 -17.72 -6.82
N VAL A 55 -2.74 -16.52 -6.25
CA VAL A 55 -3.95 -15.69 -6.37
C VAL A 55 -4.09 -15.09 -7.78
N ARG A 56 -2.97 -14.86 -8.48
CA ARG A 56 -2.93 -14.40 -9.88
C ARG A 56 -3.18 -15.53 -10.89
N GLN A 57 -3.11 -16.81 -10.50
CA GLN A 57 -3.34 -17.93 -11.41
C GLN A 57 -4.77 -17.88 -11.98
N PRO A 58 -4.93 -17.99 -13.31
CA PRO A 58 -6.25 -18.13 -13.92
C PRO A 58 -7.05 -19.33 -13.36
N VAL A 59 -8.38 -19.28 -13.54
CA VAL A 59 -9.29 -20.38 -13.18
C VAL A 59 -10.00 -20.87 -14.43
N GLY A 60 -9.84 -22.16 -14.75
CA GLY A 60 -10.41 -22.76 -15.95
C GLY A 60 -9.89 -22.07 -17.23
N GLN A 61 -10.81 -21.68 -18.11
CA GLN A 61 -10.49 -20.96 -19.36
C GLN A 61 -10.52 -19.43 -19.21
N SER A 62 -10.73 -18.92 -18.00
CA SER A 62 -10.78 -17.48 -17.76
C SER A 62 -9.42 -16.84 -18.05
N ARG A 63 -9.41 -15.67 -18.68
CA ARG A 63 -8.21 -14.82 -18.80
C ARG A 63 -8.10 -13.79 -17.68
N HIS A 64 -9.04 -13.83 -16.72
CA HIS A 64 -9.06 -12.91 -15.59
C HIS A 64 -7.89 -13.21 -14.63
N LYS A 65 -7.06 -12.20 -14.40
CA LYS A 65 -5.98 -12.21 -13.41
C LYS A 65 -6.40 -11.27 -12.27
N VAL A 66 -6.39 -11.77 -11.05
CA VAL A 66 -6.63 -10.93 -9.87
C VAL A 66 -5.47 -9.94 -9.72
N LYS A 67 -5.80 -8.66 -9.57
CA LYS A 67 -4.82 -7.61 -9.29
C LYS A 67 -4.45 -7.60 -7.80
N VAL A 68 -3.17 -7.52 -7.48
CA VAL A 68 -2.66 -7.46 -6.11
C VAL A 68 -2.27 -6.01 -5.82
N VAL A 69 -3.00 -5.39 -4.90
CA VAL A 69 -2.89 -3.97 -4.54
C VAL A 69 -2.74 -3.82 -3.01
N PRO A 70 -1.54 -4.05 -2.44
CA PRO A 70 -1.37 -4.06 -1.00
C PRO A 70 -1.83 -2.76 -0.34
N ARG A 71 -2.33 -2.90 0.89
CA ARG A 71 -2.64 -1.76 1.74
C ARG A 71 -1.37 -1.23 2.40
N PHE A 72 -1.16 0.07 2.28
CA PHE A 72 -0.14 0.84 2.98
C PHE A 72 -0.84 1.74 4.00
N MET A 73 -0.75 1.38 5.27
CA MET A 73 -1.30 2.20 6.35
C MET A 73 -0.30 3.26 6.76
N VAL A 74 -0.72 4.51 6.78
CA VAL A 74 0.03 5.57 7.46
C VAL A 74 -0.34 5.56 8.93
N GLU A 75 0.61 5.17 9.77
CA GLU A 75 0.46 5.24 11.22
C GLU A 75 1.17 6.49 11.72
N VAL A 76 0.38 7.43 12.24
CA VAL A 76 0.87 8.66 12.85
C VAL A 76 0.42 8.71 14.30
N SER A 77 1.40 8.92 15.19
CA SER A 77 1.19 9.08 16.62
C SER A 77 1.06 10.55 17.06
N ASP A 78 1.73 11.49 16.40
CA ASP A 78 1.64 12.94 16.70
C ASP A 78 0.90 13.70 15.56
N PRO A 79 -0.12 14.55 15.87
CA PRO A 79 -0.75 15.41 14.88
C PRO A 79 0.21 16.22 13.97
N ASN A 80 1.39 16.58 14.46
CA ASN A 80 2.43 17.27 13.69
C ASN A 80 3.02 16.40 12.57
N ASP A 81 3.03 15.07 12.72
CA ASP A 81 3.56 14.18 11.70
C ASP A 81 2.64 14.14 10.46
N ASN A 82 1.34 14.39 10.64
CA ASN A 82 0.40 14.54 9.52
C ASN A 82 0.81 15.72 8.64
N MET A 83 1.12 16.86 9.25
CA MET A 83 1.55 18.05 8.53
C MET A 83 2.86 17.79 7.80
N ALA A 84 3.77 17.05 8.43
CA ALA A 84 5.02 16.72 7.80
C ALA A 84 4.89 15.69 6.67
N LEU A 85 3.94 14.74 6.71
CA LEU A 85 3.66 13.91 5.54
C LEU A 85 3.17 14.76 4.36
N ILE A 86 2.33 15.77 4.62
CA ILE A 86 1.82 16.68 3.59
C ILE A 86 2.95 17.52 3.00
N MET A 87 3.74 18.15 3.86
CA MET A 87 4.79 19.09 3.44
C MET A 87 6.05 18.39 2.89
N GLN A 88 6.30 17.14 3.27
CA GLN A 88 7.52 16.38 2.96
C GLN A 88 7.18 14.98 2.41
N SER A 89 6.19 14.92 1.51
CA SER A 89 5.60 13.70 0.97
C SER A 89 6.54 12.84 0.11
N MET A 90 7.63 13.42 -0.41
CA MET A 90 8.48 12.76 -1.40
C MET A 90 9.18 11.49 -0.90
N GLN A 91 9.81 11.51 0.28
CA GLN A 91 10.46 10.32 0.84
C GLN A 91 9.47 9.17 1.09
N PRO A 92 8.34 9.38 1.83
CA PRO A 92 7.38 8.31 2.07
C PRO A 92 6.72 7.79 0.79
N LEU A 93 6.41 8.66 -0.18
CA LEU A 93 5.94 8.23 -1.50
C LEU A 93 6.98 7.34 -2.20
N ARG A 94 8.27 7.70 -2.19
CA ARG A 94 9.33 6.87 -2.76
C ARG A 94 9.50 5.51 -2.07
N LEU A 95 9.31 5.43 -0.75
CA LEU A 95 9.35 4.16 -0.04
C LEU A 95 8.24 3.22 -0.52
N MET A 96 7.01 3.72 -0.59
CA MET A 96 5.86 2.95 -1.11
C MET A 96 6.04 2.61 -2.59
N TRP A 97 6.63 3.53 -3.36
CA TRP A 97 6.92 3.35 -4.79
C TRP A 97 7.80 2.15 -5.06
N ASN A 98 8.97 2.16 -4.41
CA ASN A 98 9.99 1.16 -4.63
C ASN A 98 9.43 -0.21 -4.24
N GLU A 99 8.68 -0.30 -3.15
CA GLU A 99 8.04 -1.56 -2.76
C GLU A 99 7.04 -2.05 -3.82
N VAL A 100 6.22 -1.16 -4.41
CA VAL A 100 5.29 -1.53 -5.49
C VAL A 100 6.01 -2.03 -6.73
N LYS A 101 7.08 -1.34 -7.18
CA LYS A 101 7.85 -1.75 -8.35
C LYS A 101 8.66 -3.02 -8.08
N ASP A 102 9.36 -3.10 -6.94
CA ASP A 102 10.24 -4.23 -6.60
C ASP A 102 9.48 -5.55 -6.43
N LYS A 103 8.22 -5.49 -5.98
CA LYS A 103 7.36 -6.68 -5.79
C LYS A 103 6.39 -6.94 -6.94
N ASP A 104 6.44 -6.13 -8.01
CA ASP A 104 5.52 -6.20 -9.14
C ASP A 104 4.05 -6.17 -8.69
N TYR A 105 3.66 -5.21 -7.85
CA TYR A 105 2.26 -5.02 -7.49
C TYR A 105 1.48 -4.30 -8.60
N ASP A 106 0.18 -4.58 -8.69
CA ASP A 106 -0.70 -3.95 -9.69
C ASP A 106 -1.16 -2.54 -9.26
N GLY A 107 -0.64 -2.02 -8.15
CA GLY A 107 -0.97 -0.74 -7.53
C GLY A 107 -0.84 -0.81 -6.01
N LEU A 108 -1.42 0.17 -5.31
CA LEU A 108 -1.48 0.22 -3.86
C LEU A 108 -2.82 0.76 -3.38
N VAL A 109 -3.18 0.46 -2.14
CA VAL A 109 -4.24 1.13 -1.40
C VAL A 109 -3.60 1.95 -0.29
N LEU A 110 -3.67 3.28 -0.39
CA LEU A 110 -3.21 4.17 0.68
C LEU A 110 -4.33 4.30 1.72
N GLU A 111 -4.03 3.91 2.96
CA GLU A 111 -4.95 4.05 4.09
C GLU A 111 -4.37 5.04 5.09
N VAL A 112 -5.19 6.01 5.50
CA VAL A 112 -4.88 7.00 6.51
C VAL A 112 -5.95 6.95 7.60
N MET A 113 -5.57 7.11 8.86
CA MET A 113 -6.55 7.05 9.96
C MET A 113 -7.50 8.26 9.97
N GLN A 114 -8.64 8.12 10.66
CA GLN A 114 -9.78 9.06 10.66
C GLN A 114 -9.43 10.51 11.07
N ASN A 115 -8.33 10.74 11.77
CA ASN A 115 -7.86 12.07 12.16
C ASN A 115 -7.43 12.96 10.96
N TRP A 116 -7.37 12.43 9.74
CA TRP A 116 -6.93 13.15 8.53
C TRP A 116 -8.06 13.88 7.79
N LEU A 117 -9.32 13.46 7.99
CA LEU A 117 -10.47 14.17 7.42
C LEU A 117 -10.59 15.62 7.96
N ALA A 118 -10.06 15.87 9.16
CA ALA A 118 -10.07 17.20 9.79
C ALA A 118 -9.12 18.21 9.12
N ILE A 119 -8.13 17.76 8.33
CA ILE A 119 -7.09 18.59 7.71
C ILE A 119 -7.21 18.69 6.17
N ASN A 120 -8.29 18.16 5.58
CA ASN A 120 -8.62 18.25 4.14
C ASN A 120 -7.44 17.87 3.22
N ILE A 121 -6.71 16.81 3.56
CA ILE A 121 -5.47 16.46 2.85
C ILE A 121 -5.66 16.18 1.35
N LEU A 122 -6.83 15.67 0.96
CA LEU A 122 -7.17 15.42 -0.44
C LEU A 122 -7.35 16.70 -1.24
N SER A 123 -7.33 17.87 -0.61
CA SER A 123 -7.31 19.19 -1.25
C SER A 123 -5.95 19.88 -1.17
N ALA A 124 -4.99 19.30 -0.43
CA ALA A 124 -3.67 19.88 -0.31
C ALA A 124 -2.91 19.64 -1.62
N GLU A 125 -2.75 20.68 -2.44
CA GLU A 125 -2.04 20.61 -3.73
C GLU A 125 -0.64 20.01 -3.58
N HIS A 126 0.06 20.33 -2.48
CA HIS A 126 1.37 19.80 -2.11
C HIS A 126 1.41 18.28 -1.90
N PHE A 127 0.26 17.64 -1.69
CA PHE A 127 0.15 16.18 -1.57
C PHE A 127 -0.35 15.54 -2.87
N LEU A 128 -1.28 16.19 -3.58
CA LEU A 128 -1.84 15.68 -4.82
C LEU A 128 -0.84 15.68 -5.99
N GLU A 129 -0.07 16.76 -6.17
CA GLU A 129 0.87 16.87 -7.29
C GLU A 129 1.95 15.75 -7.24
N PRO A 130 2.59 15.47 -6.10
CA PRO A 130 3.49 14.31 -5.97
C PRO A 130 2.80 12.97 -6.22
N ILE A 131 1.53 12.81 -5.82
CA ILE A 131 0.74 11.60 -6.11
C ILE A 131 0.47 11.46 -7.60
N TYR A 132 0.13 12.55 -8.31
CA TYR A 132 -0.08 12.49 -9.75
C TYR A 132 1.20 12.12 -10.51
N LEU A 133 2.33 12.69 -10.13
CA LEU A 133 3.63 12.32 -10.67
C LEU A 133 3.93 10.84 -10.41
N PHE A 134 3.71 10.39 -9.18
CA PHE A 134 3.82 8.98 -8.80
C PHE A 134 2.90 8.05 -9.61
N MET A 135 1.65 8.46 -9.83
CA MET A 135 0.69 7.69 -10.65
C MET A 135 1.09 7.64 -12.13
N SER A 136 1.66 8.73 -12.67
CA SER A 136 2.14 8.73 -14.06
C SER A 136 3.32 7.79 -14.29
N ASP A 137 4.15 7.58 -13.28
CA ASP A 137 5.24 6.60 -13.33
C ASP A 137 4.72 5.15 -13.22
N LEU A 138 3.48 4.89 -12.75
CA LEU A 138 2.88 3.54 -12.72
C LEU A 138 2.42 3.11 -14.10
N SER A 139 2.02 4.07 -14.92
CA SER A 139 1.52 3.85 -16.28
C SER A 139 2.62 3.64 -17.32
N ASN A 140 3.89 3.84 -16.94
CA ASN A 140 5.08 3.59 -17.77
C ASN A 140 5.84 2.35 -17.27
#